data_AF-A0A7L2RDW7-F1
#
_entry.id   AF-A0A7L2RDW7-F1
#
_cell.length_a   1.000
_cell.length_b   1.000
_cell.length_c   1.000
_cell.angle_alpha   90.00
_cell.angle_beta   90.00
_cell.angle_gamma   90.00
#
_symmetry.space_group_name_H-M   'P 1'
#
loop_
_entity.id
_entity.type
_entity.pdbx_description
1 polymer ?
#
loop_
_entity_poly.entity_id
_entity_poly.type
_entity_poly.pdbx_seq_one_letter_code
_entity_poly.pdbx_strand_id
1 'polypeptide(L)'
;NSNFIRVHKVISVANFTMKESDLHLSDVFLKALNQLPLEYNYALYSRIFDDFGTHYYASGKMGGSYDILYQYSSEELQNSGLSVDESTECVRTETTRRVFFRKKKKVSTRCTTNRMTVKHEGSILESSERSVSLVEGGRSEYAAALAWEKKGAFPGHTVFTNWLESTKDNPVVIDFAVSPIVDLVKNVPCAVTKRRNLRRALREYAGRFDPCQCAPCPNNARPVLSGTECLCLCQAGTYGKNCETQAPGYKSVAVDGRWGCWSEWTPCDASFKARRIRECNNPSPVNGGKPCEGEREEEEDCYVSLFTDRGAPCINDDEARREENVLIGEPESGCSRPDPPEYGFIRNEKNQYAVGEEVEIACVSGHSLIGYQYLRCLPDQTWTQQHAECQPSVCLRPPISDSVTVSPFKQQYNIGENMKLSCQAGFVVTGHTKYICGKDLSWIPPISSSITCEKDVLSKVRGVCNPGQKQVGSQCVCMSPEEDCGHYSEDICVLHAISEQNVTKPSCQYSAEMCLGEQSFHFLHAGPCHGDSNLEWAIERTKLSTRSLKKVPCGYDTCYDWEDCPETQTQCTCLMPYQCPKEESHPHCIQMESTGRRRTVSHCMLAAMKCAGIKLKVLEQGNCLA
;
A
#
# COMPACT_ATOMS: atom_id res chain seq x y z
N ASN A 1 -21.66 43.41 -40.37
CA ASN A 1 -21.63 41.99 -39.94
C ASN A 1 -20.73 41.22 -40.88
N SER A 2 -19.80 40.40 -40.36
CA SER A 2 -18.85 39.65 -41.18
C SER A 2 -18.77 38.19 -40.77
N ASN A 3 -18.67 37.30 -41.75
CA ASN A 3 -18.37 35.89 -41.56
C ASN A 3 -16.97 35.60 -42.08
N PHE A 4 -16.28 34.64 -41.48
CA PHE A 4 -14.93 34.27 -41.86
C PHE A 4 -14.84 32.81 -42.30
N ILE A 5 -14.12 32.55 -43.37
CA ILE A 5 -13.81 31.20 -43.84
C ILE A 5 -12.28 31.05 -43.83
N ARG A 6 -11.77 30.13 -43.02
CA ARG A 6 -10.33 29.84 -42.88
C ARG A 6 -9.92 28.74 -43.84
N VAL A 7 -8.82 28.94 -44.54
CA VAL A 7 -8.16 27.91 -45.34
C VAL A 7 -6.75 27.73 -44.83
N HIS A 8 -6.46 26.55 -44.29
CA HIS A 8 -5.14 26.22 -43.76
C HIS A 8 -4.55 24.98 -44.44
N LYS A 9 -3.23 24.97 -44.62
CA LYS A 9 -2.46 23.83 -45.11
C LYS A 9 -1.03 23.89 -44.59
N VAL A 10 -0.66 22.86 -43.84
CA VAL A 10 0.68 22.68 -43.30
C VAL A 10 1.61 22.05 -44.34
N ILE A 11 2.82 22.57 -44.47
CA ILE A 11 3.89 22.05 -45.32
C ILE A 11 5.08 21.75 -44.42
N SER A 12 5.34 20.46 -44.17
CA SER A 12 6.47 20.01 -43.37
C SER A 12 7.66 19.64 -44.26
N VAL A 13 8.84 20.13 -43.88
CA VAL A 13 10.14 19.77 -44.47
C VAL A 13 10.85 18.72 -43.61
N ALA A 14 10.76 18.84 -42.29
CA ALA A 14 11.37 17.92 -41.34
C ALA A 14 10.54 17.81 -40.06
N ASN A 15 10.76 16.74 -39.29
CA ASN A 15 10.19 16.54 -37.97
C ASN A 15 11.33 16.43 -36.96
N PHE A 16 11.12 16.89 -35.73
CA PHE A 16 12.10 16.78 -34.65
C PHE A 16 11.44 16.43 -33.31
N THR A 17 12.23 15.81 -32.45
CA THR A 17 11.91 15.52 -31.06
C THR A 17 13.16 15.78 -30.23
N MET A 18 13.02 16.55 -29.16
CA MET A 18 14.12 16.85 -28.23
C MET A 18 14.35 15.67 -27.28
N LYS A 19 15.59 15.52 -26.82
CA LYS A 19 15.92 14.57 -25.75
C LYS A 19 15.27 15.01 -24.43
N GLU A 20 14.83 14.06 -23.61
CA GLU A 20 14.12 14.36 -22.35
C GLU A 20 15.06 14.82 -21.22
N SER A 21 16.33 14.37 -21.22
CA SER A 21 17.33 14.67 -20.19
C SER A 21 18.61 15.27 -20.78
N ASP A 22 19.37 15.95 -19.93
CA ASP A 22 20.71 16.49 -20.25
C ASP A 22 20.70 17.41 -21.47
N LEU A 23 19.68 18.26 -21.55
CA LEU A 23 19.60 19.29 -22.58
C LEU A 23 20.71 20.31 -22.38
N HIS A 24 21.45 20.59 -23.44
CA HIS A 24 22.47 21.63 -23.44
C HIS A 24 21.83 23.01 -23.59
N LEU A 25 21.93 23.82 -22.53
CA LEU A 25 21.43 25.19 -22.53
C LEU A 25 22.35 26.10 -23.35
N SER A 26 21.77 27.14 -23.97
CA SER A 26 22.57 28.16 -24.64
C SER A 26 23.34 29.01 -23.63
N ASP A 27 24.54 29.48 -23.99
CA ASP A 27 25.38 30.29 -23.11
C ASP A 27 24.69 31.58 -22.63
N VAL A 28 23.89 32.20 -23.51
CA VAL A 28 23.15 33.43 -23.21
C VAL A 28 22.08 33.16 -22.15
N PHE A 29 21.33 32.07 -22.30
CA PHE A 29 20.31 31.67 -21.34
C PHE A 29 20.93 31.26 -19.99
N LEU A 30 21.99 30.45 -20.03
CA LEU A 30 22.71 30.03 -18.82
C LEU A 30 23.29 31.22 -18.06
N LYS A 31 23.86 32.21 -18.75
CA LYS A 31 24.35 33.45 -18.15
C LYS A 31 23.24 34.24 -17.46
N ALA A 32 22.08 34.38 -18.11
CA ALA A 32 20.93 35.04 -17.53
C ALA A 32 20.43 34.32 -16.26
N LEU A 33 20.32 32.98 -16.30
CA LEU A 33 19.94 32.16 -15.15
C LEU A 33 20.94 32.30 -13.98
N ASN A 34 22.24 32.40 -14.27
CA ASN A 34 23.27 32.55 -13.24
C ASN A 34 23.21 33.91 -12.53
N GLN A 35 22.77 34.96 -13.23
CA GLN A 35 22.64 36.32 -12.68
C GLN A 35 21.37 36.55 -11.85
N LEU A 36 20.43 35.60 -11.82
CA LEU A 36 19.22 35.72 -11.01
C LEU A 36 19.55 35.69 -9.50
N PRO A 37 18.96 36.60 -8.71
CA PRO A 37 19.14 36.61 -7.26
C PRO A 37 18.49 35.37 -6.62
N LEU A 38 19.01 34.95 -5.47
CA LEU A 38 18.43 33.83 -4.71
C LEU A 38 17.15 34.22 -3.97
N GLU A 39 17.08 35.46 -3.51
CA GLU A 39 15.86 36.05 -2.98
C GLU A 39 14.86 36.31 -4.11
N TYR A 40 13.58 36.03 -3.83
CA TYR A 40 12.53 36.21 -4.80
C TYR A 40 12.39 37.70 -5.18
N ASN A 41 12.66 38.02 -6.44
CA ASN A 41 12.48 39.35 -7.00
C ASN A 41 11.71 39.23 -8.33
N TYR A 42 10.40 39.48 -8.30
CA TYR A 42 9.54 39.33 -9.47
C TYR A 42 10.07 40.07 -10.70
N ALA A 43 10.54 41.31 -10.55
CA ALA A 43 10.96 42.14 -11.68
C ALA A 43 12.19 41.60 -12.44
N LEU A 44 13.10 40.92 -11.74
CA LEU A 44 14.26 40.28 -12.38
C LEU A 44 13.91 38.91 -12.96
N TYR A 45 13.05 38.16 -12.28
CA TYR A 45 12.60 36.85 -12.74
C TYR A 45 11.65 36.92 -13.94
N SER A 46 10.78 37.92 -14.01
CA SER A 46 9.83 38.08 -15.12
C SER A 46 10.54 38.34 -16.45
N ARG A 47 11.68 39.04 -16.43
CA ARG A 47 12.50 39.32 -17.63
C ARG A 47 12.95 38.06 -18.34
N ILE A 48 13.12 36.95 -17.62
CA ILE A 48 13.46 35.67 -18.26
C ILE A 48 12.36 35.25 -19.25
N PHE A 49 11.09 35.49 -18.91
CA PHE A 49 9.97 35.17 -19.79
C PHE A 49 9.81 36.15 -20.94
N ASP A 50 10.14 37.43 -20.72
CA ASP A 50 10.16 38.44 -21.78
C ASP A 50 11.26 38.14 -22.82
N ASP A 51 12.47 37.78 -22.35
CA ASP A 51 13.66 37.62 -23.20
C ASP A 51 13.74 36.22 -23.85
N PHE A 52 13.34 35.16 -23.13
CA PHE A 52 13.52 33.76 -23.57
C PHE A 52 12.20 33.01 -23.77
N GLY A 53 11.07 33.60 -23.42
CA GLY A 53 9.76 32.96 -23.50
C GLY A 53 9.42 32.09 -22.29
N THR A 54 8.24 31.47 -22.33
CA THR A 54 7.69 30.67 -21.21
C THR A 54 7.88 29.17 -21.39
N HIS A 55 8.16 28.72 -22.61
CA HIS A 55 8.26 27.31 -22.97
C HIS A 55 9.37 27.08 -24.00
N TYR A 56 9.80 25.83 -24.11
CA TYR A 56 10.65 25.35 -25.19
C TYR A 56 9.92 24.24 -25.98
N TYR A 57 10.31 24.05 -27.24
CA TYR A 57 9.74 22.99 -28.08
C TYR A 57 10.26 21.62 -27.63
N ALA A 58 9.35 20.72 -27.22
CA ALA A 58 9.69 19.33 -26.90
C ALA A 58 9.69 18.46 -28.16
N SER A 59 8.78 18.73 -29.10
CA SER A 59 8.72 18.10 -30.41
C SER A 59 7.97 19.00 -31.39
N GLY A 60 8.14 18.76 -32.68
CA GLY A 60 7.40 19.51 -33.69
C GLY A 60 7.84 19.22 -35.10
N LYS A 61 7.33 20.02 -36.04
CA LYS A 61 7.71 19.99 -37.45
C LYS A 61 8.34 21.32 -37.84
N MET A 62 9.24 21.28 -38.81
CA MET A 62 9.84 22.46 -39.43
C MET A 62 9.29 22.60 -40.85
N GLY A 63 8.90 23.81 -41.23
CA GLY A 63 8.41 24.11 -42.57
C GLY A 63 7.62 25.40 -42.60
N GLY A 64 6.39 25.38 -43.09
CA GLY A 64 5.52 26.54 -43.09
C GLY A 64 4.04 26.18 -43.13
N SER A 65 3.21 27.14 -42.72
CA SER A 65 1.76 27.01 -42.68
C SER A 65 1.15 28.03 -43.63
N TYR A 66 0.51 27.55 -44.69
CA TYR A 66 -0.36 28.40 -45.50
C TYR A 66 -1.66 28.55 -44.74
N ASP A 67 -1.97 29.75 -44.25
CA ASP A 67 -3.19 30.00 -43.49
C ASP A 67 -3.77 31.37 -43.85
N ILE A 68 -4.94 31.36 -44.48
CA ILE A 68 -5.61 32.57 -44.95
C ILE A 68 -7.03 32.59 -44.40
N LEU A 69 -7.42 33.72 -43.83
CA LEU A 69 -8.76 33.96 -43.31
C LEU A 69 -9.49 34.94 -44.23
N TYR A 70 -10.47 34.44 -45.00
CA TYR A 70 -11.28 35.28 -45.89
C TYR A 70 -12.44 35.91 -45.14
N GLN A 71 -12.60 37.23 -45.23
CA GLN A 71 -13.69 37.99 -44.62
C GLN A 71 -14.81 38.20 -45.64
N TYR A 72 -16.02 37.74 -45.35
CA TYR A 72 -17.20 37.94 -46.18
C TYR A 72 -18.25 38.78 -45.46
N SER A 73 -19.01 39.59 -46.19
CA SER A 73 -20.24 40.17 -45.66
C SER A 73 -21.25 39.04 -45.39
N SER A 74 -21.82 39.00 -44.19
CA SER A 74 -22.83 38.01 -43.83
C SER A 74 -24.07 38.13 -44.72
N GLU A 75 -24.38 39.33 -45.22
CA GLU A 75 -25.51 39.59 -46.12
C GLU A 75 -25.26 39.05 -47.53
N GLU A 76 -24.05 39.23 -48.09
CA GLU A 76 -23.70 38.68 -49.42
C GLU A 76 -23.66 37.14 -49.37
N LEU A 77 -23.15 36.55 -48.28
CA LEU A 77 -23.21 35.10 -48.08
C LEU A 77 -24.65 34.57 -48.02
N GLN A 78 -25.54 35.24 -47.27
CA GLN A 78 -26.96 34.86 -47.23
C GLN A 78 -27.64 35.03 -48.59
N ASN A 79 -27.36 36.14 -49.28
CA ASN A 79 -27.89 36.41 -50.63
C ASN A 79 -27.41 35.41 -51.67
N SER A 80 -26.25 34.79 -51.47
CA SER A 80 -25.75 33.73 -52.36
C SER A 80 -26.60 32.45 -52.33
N GLY A 81 -27.31 32.20 -51.22
CA GLY A 81 -28.09 30.98 -51.00
C GLY A 81 -27.23 29.74 -50.72
N LEU A 82 -25.92 29.90 -50.48
CA LEU A 82 -25.02 28.81 -50.09
C LEU A 82 -25.17 28.45 -48.61
N SER A 83 -25.16 27.16 -48.28
CA SER A 83 -24.98 26.71 -46.90
C SER A 83 -23.55 26.96 -46.40
N VAL A 84 -23.33 26.86 -45.08
CA VAL A 84 -21.99 26.99 -44.49
C VAL A 84 -21.02 25.93 -45.07
N ASP A 85 -21.47 24.69 -45.19
CA ASP A 85 -20.66 23.60 -45.76
C ASP A 85 -20.40 23.80 -47.26
N GLU A 86 -21.41 24.24 -48.02
CA GLU A 86 -21.27 24.53 -49.45
C GLU A 86 -20.27 25.67 -49.68
N SER A 87 -20.40 26.79 -48.94
CA SER A 87 -19.49 27.93 -49.05
C SER A 87 -18.05 27.55 -48.70
N THR A 88 -17.86 26.73 -47.67
CA THR A 88 -16.54 26.22 -47.26
C THR A 88 -15.93 25.31 -48.33
N GLU A 89 -16.71 24.40 -48.92
CA GLU A 89 -16.23 23.52 -50.00
C GLU A 89 -15.95 24.29 -51.31
N CYS A 90 -16.72 25.35 -51.60
CA CYS A 90 -16.45 26.25 -52.74
C CYS A 90 -15.10 26.95 -52.57
N VAL A 91 -14.84 27.57 -51.40
CA VAL A 91 -13.56 28.23 -51.08
C VAL A 91 -12.40 27.23 -51.15
N ARG A 92 -12.57 26.03 -50.58
CA ARG A 92 -11.56 24.96 -50.63
C ARG A 92 -11.26 24.52 -52.06
N THR A 93 -12.30 24.34 -52.87
CA THR A 93 -12.18 23.89 -54.26
C THR A 93 -11.52 24.94 -55.14
N GLU A 94 -11.91 26.21 -55.01
CA GLU A 94 -11.29 27.30 -55.76
C GLU A 94 -9.83 27.50 -55.34
N THR A 95 -9.52 27.49 -54.04
CA THR A 95 -8.13 27.60 -53.55
C THR A 95 -7.25 26.47 -54.12
N THR A 96 -7.77 25.24 -54.13
CA THR A 96 -7.04 24.08 -54.69
C THR A 96 -6.74 24.26 -56.19
N ARG A 97 -7.66 24.87 -56.94
CA ARG A 97 -7.54 25.09 -58.38
C ARG A 97 -6.65 26.29 -58.73
N ARG A 98 -6.86 27.44 -58.08
CA ARG A 98 -6.20 28.72 -58.42
C ARG A 98 -4.87 28.94 -57.70
N VAL A 99 -4.78 28.54 -56.44
CA VAL A 99 -3.59 28.76 -55.59
C VAL A 99 -2.67 27.54 -55.64
N PHE A 100 -3.18 26.34 -55.38
CA PHE A 100 -2.34 25.12 -55.37
C PHE A 100 -2.14 24.48 -56.75
N PHE A 101 -2.72 25.07 -57.80
CA PHE A 101 -2.61 24.63 -59.20
C PHE A 101 -2.84 23.12 -59.42
N ARG A 102 -3.76 22.50 -58.66
CA ARG A 102 -4.12 21.08 -58.82
C ARG A 102 -5.38 20.93 -59.68
N LYS A 103 -5.34 20.02 -60.66
CA LYS A 103 -6.52 19.66 -61.47
C LYS A 103 -7.59 18.99 -60.58
N LYS A 104 -8.71 19.68 -60.31
CA LYS A 104 -9.93 19.10 -59.70
C LYS A 104 -10.92 18.72 -60.81
N LYS A 105 -11.52 17.53 -60.71
CA LYS A 105 -12.37 16.94 -61.78
C LYS A 105 -13.79 17.50 -61.89
N LYS A 106 -14.37 18.08 -60.82
CA LYS A 106 -15.72 18.69 -60.84
C LYS A 106 -15.76 19.90 -59.92
N VAL A 107 -16.17 21.05 -60.46
CA VAL A 107 -16.52 22.26 -59.68
C VAL A 107 -18.05 22.33 -59.66
N SER A 108 -18.65 22.47 -58.48
CA SER A 108 -20.11 22.62 -58.39
C SER A 108 -20.52 23.91 -59.09
N THR A 109 -21.53 23.83 -59.97
CA THR A 109 -22.07 25.02 -60.67
C THR A 109 -22.59 26.05 -59.68
N ARG A 110 -23.10 25.62 -58.52
CA ARG A 110 -23.51 26.51 -57.42
C ARG A 110 -22.40 27.41 -56.89
N CYS A 111 -21.13 27.00 -57.00
CA CYS A 111 -20.00 27.82 -56.56
C CYS A 111 -19.69 28.96 -57.52
N THR A 112 -20.08 28.86 -58.80
CA THR A 112 -19.69 29.82 -59.85
C THR A 112 -20.87 30.64 -60.38
N THR A 113 -22.10 30.13 -60.26
CA THR A 113 -23.31 30.77 -60.82
C THR A 113 -24.27 31.29 -59.76
N ASN A 114 -23.84 31.43 -58.51
CA ASN A 114 -24.68 32.01 -57.46
C ASN A 114 -24.69 33.55 -57.53
N ARG A 115 -25.67 34.17 -56.87
CA ARG A 115 -25.91 35.62 -56.92
C ARG A 115 -24.74 36.50 -56.47
N MET A 116 -23.85 35.97 -55.63
CA MET A 116 -22.65 36.66 -55.14
C MET A 116 -21.50 36.51 -56.15
N THR A 117 -21.13 35.28 -56.49
CA THR A 117 -19.95 34.97 -57.33
C THR A 117 -20.07 35.45 -58.77
N VAL A 118 -21.28 35.52 -59.34
CA VAL A 118 -21.49 36.05 -60.71
C VAL A 118 -21.06 37.52 -60.82
N LYS A 119 -21.14 38.30 -59.73
CA LYS A 119 -20.63 39.69 -59.69
C LYS A 119 -19.10 39.78 -59.79
N HIS A 120 -18.41 38.66 -59.56
CA HIS A 120 -16.95 38.54 -59.46
C HIS A 120 -16.43 37.44 -60.40
N GLU A 121 -16.92 37.41 -61.65
CA GLU A 121 -16.49 36.46 -62.69
C GLU A 121 -16.60 34.97 -62.30
N GLY A 122 -17.50 34.64 -61.38
CA GLY A 122 -17.71 33.29 -60.86
C GLY A 122 -16.69 32.86 -59.79
N SER A 123 -15.88 33.78 -59.24
CA SER A 123 -14.97 33.53 -58.13
C SER A 123 -15.63 33.75 -56.78
N ILE A 124 -15.53 32.77 -55.88
CA ILE A 124 -15.91 32.93 -54.47
C ILE A 124 -14.79 33.54 -53.64
N LEU A 125 -13.52 33.39 -54.05
CA LEU A 125 -12.40 34.00 -53.34
C LEU A 125 -12.38 35.53 -53.52
N GLU A 126 -12.58 36.01 -54.75
CA GLU A 126 -12.62 37.44 -55.06
C GLU A 126 -13.91 38.14 -54.63
N SER A 127 -14.95 37.37 -54.28
CA SER A 127 -16.18 37.92 -53.70
C SER A 127 -16.07 38.22 -52.21
N SER A 128 -14.93 37.92 -51.58
CA SER A 128 -14.68 38.33 -50.19
C SER A 128 -14.47 39.86 -50.10
N GLU A 129 -14.47 40.43 -48.90
CA GLU A 129 -14.12 41.84 -48.69
C GLU A 129 -12.60 42.05 -48.72
N ARG A 130 -11.89 41.13 -48.07
CA ARG A 130 -10.42 41.02 -48.01
C ARG A 130 -10.06 39.66 -47.43
N SER A 131 -8.78 39.31 -47.46
CA SER A 131 -8.23 38.21 -46.68
C SER A 131 -7.16 38.67 -45.71
N VAL A 132 -7.05 37.98 -44.58
CA VAL A 132 -5.99 38.17 -43.60
C VAL A 132 -5.02 37.01 -43.72
N SER A 133 -3.74 37.34 -43.94
CA SER A 133 -2.67 36.34 -43.98
C SER A 133 -2.24 36.00 -42.55
N LEU A 134 -2.40 34.74 -42.19
CA LEU A 134 -1.85 34.09 -40.99
C LEU A 134 -0.72 33.12 -41.39
N VAL A 135 -0.13 33.35 -42.56
CA VAL A 135 0.89 32.48 -43.14
C VAL A 135 2.15 32.54 -42.30
N GLU A 136 2.67 31.36 -41.94
CA GLU A 136 3.90 31.20 -41.16
C GLU A 136 4.99 30.51 -42.00
N GLY A 137 6.22 30.97 -41.87
CA GLY A 137 7.37 30.44 -42.61
C GLY A 137 7.54 31.06 -44.00
N GLY A 138 8.75 30.92 -44.55
CA GLY A 138 9.15 31.59 -45.79
C GLY A 138 9.49 33.07 -45.57
N ARG A 139 9.86 33.76 -46.66
CA ARG A 139 10.14 35.21 -46.59
C ARG A 139 8.85 36.01 -46.44
N SER A 140 8.89 37.04 -45.60
CA SER A 140 7.74 37.90 -45.29
C SER A 140 7.14 38.57 -46.54
N GLU A 141 7.97 38.92 -47.52
CA GLU A 141 7.53 39.48 -48.81
C GLU A 141 6.54 38.57 -49.55
N TYR A 142 6.82 37.26 -49.59
CA TYR A 142 5.96 36.29 -50.27
C TYR A 142 4.74 35.92 -49.40
N ALA A 143 4.92 35.84 -48.08
CA ALA A 143 3.81 35.56 -47.15
C ALA A 143 2.76 36.69 -47.14
N ALA A 144 3.21 37.95 -47.20
CA ALA A 144 2.32 39.12 -47.30
C ALA A 144 1.62 39.17 -48.66
N ALA A 145 2.31 38.81 -49.75
CA ALA A 145 1.73 38.78 -51.09
C ALA A 145 0.61 37.72 -51.26
N LEU A 146 0.48 36.76 -50.35
CA LEU A 146 -0.63 35.79 -50.34
C LEU A 146 -1.93 36.36 -49.75
N ALA A 147 -1.87 37.52 -49.08
CA ALA A 147 -3.06 38.25 -48.67
C ALA A 147 -3.76 38.85 -49.90
N TRP A 148 -5.08 38.89 -49.88
CA TRP A 148 -5.91 39.38 -50.96
C TRP A 148 -6.69 40.62 -50.53
N GLU A 149 -6.72 41.61 -51.41
CA GLU A 149 -7.53 42.83 -51.26
C GLU A 149 -8.19 43.20 -52.59
N LYS A 150 -9.41 43.77 -52.54
CA LYS A 150 -10.20 44.14 -53.74
C LYS A 150 -9.49 45.07 -54.73
N LYS A 151 -8.53 45.89 -54.27
CA LYS A 151 -7.80 46.84 -55.13
C LYS A 151 -6.58 46.23 -55.82
N GLY A 152 -6.22 44.98 -55.48
CA GLY A 152 -5.06 44.27 -56.03
C GLY A 152 -5.44 43.08 -56.91
N ALA A 153 -4.45 42.53 -57.62
CA ALA A 153 -4.62 41.27 -58.34
C ALA A 153 -4.70 40.09 -57.36
N PHE A 154 -5.55 39.11 -57.65
CA PHE A 154 -5.66 37.91 -56.82
C PHE A 154 -4.33 37.12 -56.78
N PRO A 155 -3.86 36.69 -55.59
CA PRO A 155 -2.61 35.92 -55.46
C PRO A 155 -2.76 34.53 -56.10
N GLY A 156 -2.25 34.41 -57.33
CA GLY A 156 -2.27 33.17 -58.08
C GLY A 156 -1.22 32.15 -57.64
N HIS A 157 -1.16 31.03 -58.37
CA HIS A 157 -0.24 29.92 -58.08
C HIS A 157 1.25 30.29 -58.06
N THR A 158 1.67 31.30 -58.81
CA THR A 158 3.08 31.74 -58.86
C THR A 158 3.52 32.31 -57.51
N VAL A 159 2.68 33.12 -56.87
CA VAL A 159 2.94 33.67 -55.54
C VAL A 159 3.04 32.56 -54.50
N PHE A 160 2.13 31.59 -54.55
CA PHE A 160 2.18 30.41 -53.70
C PHE A 160 3.45 29.58 -53.90
N THR A 161 3.86 29.38 -55.16
CA THR A 161 5.06 28.59 -55.48
C THR A 161 6.32 29.30 -54.99
N ASN A 162 6.42 30.62 -55.19
CA ASN A 162 7.54 31.42 -54.70
C ASN A 162 7.63 31.39 -53.17
N TRP A 163 6.50 31.53 -52.48
CA TRP A 163 6.44 31.38 -51.03
C TRP A 163 6.90 29.98 -50.60
N LEU A 164 6.36 28.93 -51.23
CA LEU A 164 6.66 27.53 -50.93
C LEU A 164 8.15 27.20 -51.07
N GLU A 165 8.81 27.71 -52.12
CA GLU A 165 10.26 27.56 -52.29
C GLU A 165 11.01 28.32 -51.18
N SER A 166 10.60 29.55 -50.86
CA SER A 166 11.24 30.33 -49.79
C SER A 166 11.13 29.67 -48.41
N THR A 167 10.07 28.89 -48.17
CA THR A 167 9.82 28.15 -46.91
C THR A 167 10.82 27.03 -46.69
N LYS A 168 11.43 26.49 -47.75
CA LYS A 168 12.52 25.48 -47.61
C LYS A 168 13.77 26.11 -47.03
N ASP A 169 14.10 27.33 -47.46
CA ASP A 169 15.27 28.07 -46.99
C ASP A 169 15.03 28.79 -45.65
N ASN A 170 13.77 29.18 -45.37
CA ASN A 170 13.37 29.90 -44.17
C ASN A 170 12.21 29.17 -43.47
N PRO A 171 12.42 27.94 -42.98
CA PRO A 171 11.40 27.20 -42.27
C PRO A 171 11.16 27.77 -40.87
N VAL A 172 9.94 27.60 -40.36
CA VAL A 172 9.54 27.89 -38.99
C VAL A 172 9.03 26.62 -38.32
N VAL A 173 9.02 26.61 -36.99
CA VAL A 173 8.44 25.52 -36.19
C VAL A 173 6.92 25.60 -36.27
N ILE A 174 6.30 24.52 -36.71
CA ILE A 174 4.85 24.32 -36.92
C ILE A 174 4.43 22.99 -36.29
N ASP A 175 3.14 22.81 -35.99
CA ASP A 175 2.60 21.58 -35.39
C ASP A 175 3.46 21.05 -34.21
N PHE A 176 3.66 21.87 -33.19
CA PHE A 176 4.62 21.58 -32.12
C PHE A 176 3.97 21.31 -30.76
N ALA A 177 4.69 20.57 -29.92
CA ALA A 177 4.41 20.42 -28.51
C ALA A 177 5.46 21.18 -27.69
N VAL A 178 5.03 21.79 -26.59
CA VAL A 178 5.89 22.62 -25.74
C VAL A 178 5.98 22.08 -24.33
N SER A 179 7.10 22.34 -23.67
CA SER A 179 7.33 22.07 -22.25
C SER A 179 7.78 23.34 -21.52
N PRO A 180 7.48 23.51 -20.22
CA PRO A 180 7.80 24.72 -19.49
C PRO A 180 9.30 25.03 -19.49
N ILE A 181 9.67 26.29 -19.74
CA ILE A 181 11.09 26.71 -19.72
C ILE A 181 11.73 26.50 -18.34
N VAL A 182 10.92 26.51 -17.29
CA VAL A 182 11.36 26.32 -15.91
C VAL A 182 11.96 24.92 -15.69
N ASP A 183 11.56 23.93 -16.48
CA ASP A 183 12.08 22.56 -16.37
C ASP A 183 13.50 22.41 -16.95
N LEU A 184 13.96 23.38 -17.75
CA LEU A 184 15.34 23.48 -18.23
C LEU A 184 16.31 23.95 -17.15
N VAL A 185 15.83 24.52 -16.05
CA VAL A 185 16.67 25.06 -14.96
C VAL A 185 17.13 23.91 -14.08
N LYS A 186 18.02 23.08 -14.61
CA LYS A 186 18.66 21.92 -13.96
C LYS A 186 20.18 22.07 -14.04
N ASN A 187 20.90 21.50 -13.09
CA ASN A 187 22.38 21.49 -13.09
C ASN A 187 23.01 22.90 -13.13
N VAL A 188 22.34 23.89 -12.54
CA VAL A 188 22.85 25.26 -12.35
C VAL A 188 23.02 25.55 -10.85
N PRO A 189 23.90 26.49 -10.45
CA PRO A 189 24.03 26.86 -9.04
C PRO A 189 22.70 27.31 -8.44
N CYS A 190 22.34 26.69 -7.31
CA CYS A 190 21.07 26.87 -6.61
C CYS A 190 19.85 26.54 -7.50
N ALA A 191 19.96 25.51 -8.35
CA ALA A 191 18.93 25.15 -9.33
C ALA A 191 17.53 24.98 -8.72
N VAL A 192 17.40 24.27 -7.60
CA VAL A 192 16.11 24.01 -6.96
C VAL A 192 15.48 25.32 -6.47
N THR A 193 16.29 26.16 -5.82
CA THR A 193 15.87 27.50 -5.36
C THR A 193 15.39 28.36 -6.52
N LYS A 194 16.22 28.50 -7.57
CA LYS A 194 15.90 29.33 -8.73
C LYS A 194 14.70 28.81 -9.51
N ARG A 195 14.57 27.49 -9.68
CA ARG A 195 13.42 26.83 -10.32
C ARG A 195 12.12 27.13 -9.57
N ARG A 196 12.13 27.03 -8.24
CA ARG A 196 10.97 27.38 -7.41
C ARG A 196 10.58 28.86 -7.56
N ASN A 197 11.56 29.77 -7.50
CA ASN A 197 11.30 31.20 -7.71
C ASN A 197 10.77 31.49 -9.13
N LEU A 198 11.29 30.84 -10.16
CA LEU A 198 10.78 30.96 -11.53
C LEU A 198 9.35 30.44 -11.66
N ARG A 199 8.97 29.33 -11.00
CA ARG A 199 7.57 28.87 -10.99
C ARG A 199 6.63 29.89 -10.36
N ARG A 200 7.04 30.51 -9.25
CA ARG A 200 6.28 31.60 -8.63
C ARG A 200 6.14 32.80 -9.57
N ALA A 201 7.26 33.26 -10.14
CA ALA A 201 7.25 34.38 -11.08
C ALA A 201 6.42 34.09 -12.34
N LEU A 202 6.42 32.87 -12.86
CA LEU A 202 5.64 32.48 -14.04
C LEU A 202 4.13 32.61 -13.79
N ARG A 203 3.65 32.29 -12.58
CA ARG A 203 2.24 32.43 -12.20
C ARG A 203 1.84 33.90 -12.13
N GLU A 204 2.65 34.71 -11.46
CA GLU A 204 2.45 36.17 -11.38
C GLU A 204 2.53 36.82 -12.78
N TYR A 205 3.44 36.35 -13.64
CA TYR A 205 3.57 36.78 -15.03
C TYR A 205 2.33 36.43 -15.86
N ALA A 206 1.84 35.18 -15.78
CA ALA A 206 0.65 34.75 -16.51
C ALA A 206 -0.61 35.53 -16.12
N GLY A 207 -0.79 35.85 -14.83
CA GLY A 207 -1.92 36.66 -14.36
C GLY A 207 -1.97 38.06 -14.99
N ARG A 208 -0.82 38.61 -15.41
CA ARG A 208 -0.73 39.92 -16.06
C ARG A 208 -1.29 39.94 -17.48
N PHE A 209 -1.28 38.79 -18.16
CA PHE A 209 -1.81 38.61 -19.51
C PHE A 209 -3.20 37.97 -19.54
N ASP A 210 -3.80 37.70 -18.37
CA ASP A 210 -5.14 37.14 -18.28
C ASP A 210 -6.19 38.20 -18.73
N PRO A 211 -7.07 37.86 -19.69
CA PRO A 211 -8.15 38.76 -20.13
C PRO A 211 -9.16 39.14 -19.03
N CYS A 212 -9.12 38.53 -17.85
CA CYS A 212 -9.97 38.88 -16.71
C CYS A 212 -9.89 40.37 -16.31
N GLN A 213 -8.78 41.03 -16.62
CA GLN A 213 -8.55 42.45 -16.32
C GLN A 213 -9.36 43.37 -17.25
N CYS A 214 -9.83 42.83 -18.38
CA CYS A 214 -10.65 43.58 -19.31
C CYS A 214 -12.10 43.70 -18.81
N ALA A 215 -12.68 44.87 -19.03
CA ALA A 215 -14.12 45.07 -18.83
C ALA A 215 -14.93 44.17 -19.79
N PRO A 216 -16.17 43.82 -19.42
CA PRO A 216 -16.99 42.94 -20.24
C PRO A 216 -17.46 43.67 -21.50
N CYS A 217 -17.46 42.98 -22.63
CA CYS A 217 -17.90 43.55 -23.90
C CYS A 217 -19.42 43.39 -24.08
N PRO A 218 -20.09 44.33 -24.78
CA PRO A 218 -21.48 44.20 -25.19
C PRO A 218 -21.81 42.89 -25.93
N ASN A 219 -23.08 42.46 -25.87
CA ASN A 219 -23.63 41.36 -26.68
C ASN A 219 -22.86 40.02 -26.61
N ASN A 220 -22.41 39.62 -25.42
CA ASN A 220 -21.57 38.43 -25.19
C ASN A 220 -20.26 38.38 -25.98
N ALA A 221 -19.79 39.52 -26.49
CA ALA A 221 -18.48 39.60 -27.11
C ALA A 221 -17.38 39.22 -26.10
N ARG A 222 -16.30 38.63 -26.61
CA ARG A 222 -15.20 38.15 -25.77
C ARG A 222 -14.09 39.20 -25.72
N PRO A 223 -13.81 39.81 -24.55
CA PRO A 223 -12.60 40.60 -24.39
C PRO A 223 -11.37 39.72 -24.55
N VAL A 224 -10.36 40.25 -25.25
CA VAL A 224 -9.03 39.68 -25.40
C VAL A 224 -8.03 40.81 -25.19
N LEU A 225 -7.00 40.55 -24.39
CA LEU A 225 -5.92 41.48 -24.17
C LEU A 225 -4.91 41.39 -25.34
N SER A 226 -4.61 42.52 -25.96
CA SER A 226 -3.61 42.65 -27.03
C SER A 226 -2.62 43.73 -26.63
N GLY A 227 -1.46 43.32 -26.11
CA GLY A 227 -0.51 44.24 -25.49
C GLY A 227 -1.10 44.86 -24.22
N THR A 228 -1.40 46.15 -24.27
CA THR A 228 -2.01 46.91 -23.15
C THR A 228 -3.47 47.30 -23.40
N GLU A 229 -4.05 46.87 -24.51
CA GLU A 229 -5.42 47.23 -24.90
C GLU A 229 -6.34 46.01 -24.88
N CYS A 230 -7.57 46.22 -24.43
CA CYS A 230 -8.63 45.21 -24.47
C CYS A 230 -9.44 45.36 -25.75
N LEU A 231 -9.43 44.32 -26.59
CA LEU A 231 -10.20 44.26 -27.83
C LEU A 231 -11.39 43.33 -27.65
N CYS A 232 -12.56 43.71 -28.20
CA CYS A 232 -13.76 42.89 -28.14
C CYS A 232 -13.90 42.03 -29.39
N LEU A 233 -13.86 40.70 -29.22
CA LEU A 233 -14.19 39.75 -30.28
C LEU A 233 -15.70 39.54 -30.34
N CYS A 234 -16.32 40.05 -31.40
CA CYS A 234 -17.77 40.07 -31.56
C CYS A 234 -18.37 38.68 -31.80
N GLN A 235 -19.58 38.47 -31.27
CA GLN A 235 -20.38 37.29 -31.59
C GLN A 235 -20.97 37.42 -32.99
N ALA A 236 -21.30 36.27 -33.60
CA ALA A 236 -21.96 36.25 -34.90
C ALA A 236 -23.26 37.09 -34.88
N GLY A 237 -23.40 38.01 -35.84
CA GLY A 237 -24.54 38.93 -35.88
C GLY A 237 -24.32 40.26 -35.14
N THR A 238 -23.15 40.49 -34.55
CA THR A 238 -22.80 41.76 -33.88
C THR A 238 -21.52 42.35 -34.50
N TYR A 239 -21.43 43.68 -34.50
CA TYR A 239 -20.31 44.43 -35.09
C TYR A 239 -20.23 45.84 -34.48
N GLY A 240 -19.29 46.65 -34.94
CA GLY A 240 -18.95 47.94 -34.33
C GLY A 240 -17.58 47.86 -33.65
N LYS A 241 -17.12 48.98 -33.07
CA LYS A 241 -15.78 49.02 -32.46
C LYS A 241 -15.68 48.10 -31.24
N ASN A 242 -16.76 48.00 -30.48
CA ASN A 242 -16.87 47.23 -29.25
C ASN A 242 -18.02 46.19 -29.32
N CYS A 243 -18.46 45.83 -30.52
CA CYS A 243 -19.57 44.89 -30.76
C CYS A 243 -20.95 45.39 -30.28
N GLU A 244 -21.14 46.69 -30.22
CA GLU A 244 -22.36 47.36 -29.79
C GLU A 244 -23.52 47.25 -30.79
N THR A 245 -23.20 47.15 -32.09
CA THR A 245 -24.20 47.18 -33.16
C THR A 245 -24.68 45.77 -33.47
N GLN A 246 -26.00 45.58 -33.49
CA GLN A 246 -26.64 44.30 -33.79
C GLN A 246 -27.15 44.28 -35.23
N ALA A 247 -26.98 43.15 -35.91
CA ALA A 247 -27.63 42.91 -37.19
C ALA A 247 -29.14 42.64 -36.98
N PRO A 248 -30.03 42.96 -37.95
CA PRO A 248 -31.49 42.82 -37.80
C PRO A 248 -32.00 41.41 -37.43
N GLY A 249 -31.19 40.37 -37.60
CA GLY A 249 -31.50 38.98 -37.24
C GLY A 249 -31.02 38.53 -35.86
N TYR A 250 -30.29 39.36 -35.10
CA TYR A 250 -29.78 39.03 -33.77
C TYR A 250 -30.89 39.23 -32.72
N LYS A 251 -31.22 38.17 -31.97
CA LYS A 251 -32.34 38.16 -31.01
C LYS A 251 -31.94 37.83 -29.57
N SER A 252 -30.65 37.55 -29.33
CA SER A 252 -30.20 37.15 -28.00
C SER A 252 -30.12 38.36 -27.07
N VAL A 253 -30.65 38.21 -25.86
CA VAL A 253 -30.53 39.19 -24.76
C VAL A 253 -29.91 38.54 -23.51
N ALA A 254 -29.45 37.29 -23.65
CA ALA A 254 -28.77 36.54 -22.59
C ALA A 254 -27.35 37.09 -22.41
N VAL A 255 -26.91 37.23 -21.16
CA VAL A 255 -25.54 37.60 -20.82
C VAL A 255 -24.85 36.41 -20.19
N ASP A 256 -23.81 35.88 -20.84
CA ASP A 256 -23.06 34.73 -20.33
C ASP A 256 -22.08 35.18 -19.23
N GLY A 257 -22.06 34.43 -18.14
CA GLY A 257 -21.20 34.67 -16.99
C GLY A 257 -19.73 34.42 -17.31
N ARG A 258 -18.84 35.29 -16.81
CA ARG A 258 -17.39 35.07 -16.88
C ARG A 258 -16.70 35.43 -15.58
N TRP A 259 -15.57 34.76 -15.36
CA TRP A 259 -14.74 34.95 -14.19
C TRP A 259 -14.14 36.36 -14.16
N GLY A 260 -14.28 37.02 -13.02
CA GLY A 260 -13.39 38.11 -12.65
C GLY A 260 -11.98 37.60 -12.36
N CYS A 261 -11.04 38.53 -12.19
CA CYS A 261 -9.68 38.15 -11.83
C CYS A 261 -9.63 37.43 -10.48
N TRP A 262 -8.64 36.56 -10.36
CA TRP A 262 -8.27 35.97 -9.08
C TRP A 262 -7.89 37.06 -8.08
N SER A 263 -8.25 36.84 -6.81
CA SER A 263 -7.72 37.60 -5.70
C SER A 263 -6.21 37.36 -5.55
N GLU A 264 -5.56 38.26 -4.82
CA GLU A 264 -4.24 37.97 -4.26
C GLU A 264 -4.32 36.69 -3.40
N TRP A 265 -3.21 35.94 -3.37
CA TRP A 265 -3.09 34.78 -2.51
C TRP A 265 -3.14 35.21 -1.05
N THR A 266 -3.87 34.47 -0.23
CA THR A 266 -3.81 34.65 1.22
C THR A 266 -2.40 34.32 1.74
N PRO A 267 -1.98 34.92 2.85
CA PRO A 267 -0.83 34.42 3.59
C PRO A 267 -0.98 32.93 3.90
N CYS A 268 0.15 32.24 4.04
CA CYS A 268 0.19 30.81 4.36
C CYS A 268 -0.52 30.55 5.69
N ASP A 269 -1.50 29.65 5.69
CA ASP A 269 -2.27 29.32 6.89
C ASP A 269 -1.56 28.29 7.80
N ALA A 270 -2.20 27.95 8.92
CA ALA A 270 -1.66 26.98 9.88
C ALA A 270 -1.55 25.55 9.32
N SER A 271 -2.28 25.24 8.24
CA SER A 271 -2.24 23.97 7.53
C SER A 271 -1.22 23.97 6.39
N PHE A 272 -0.39 25.01 6.28
CA PHE A 272 0.55 25.20 5.18
C PHE A 272 -0.13 25.31 3.82
N LYS A 273 -1.31 25.94 3.79
CA LYS A 273 -2.09 26.20 2.58
C LYS A 273 -2.23 27.70 2.33
N ALA A 274 -2.06 28.10 1.08
CA ALA A 274 -2.44 29.42 0.60
C ALA A 274 -3.67 29.26 -0.29
N ARG A 275 -4.60 30.20 -0.23
CA ARG A 275 -5.85 30.16 -1.00
C ARG A 275 -6.04 31.44 -1.80
N ARG A 276 -6.72 31.33 -2.93
CA ARG A 276 -7.22 32.47 -3.70
C ARG A 276 -8.61 32.18 -4.23
N ILE A 277 -9.39 33.24 -4.42
CA ILE A 277 -10.78 33.14 -4.87
C ILE A 277 -11.01 34.04 -6.07
N ARG A 278 -12.00 33.67 -6.90
CA ARG A 278 -12.51 34.53 -7.96
C ARG A 278 -14.03 34.46 -7.99
N GLU A 279 -14.66 35.50 -8.53
CA GLU A 279 -16.11 35.57 -8.60
C GLU A 279 -16.59 35.54 -10.05
N CYS A 280 -17.78 34.97 -10.27
CA CYS A 280 -18.43 34.94 -11.57
C CYS A 280 -19.18 36.26 -11.80
N ASN A 281 -18.42 37.34 -11.98
CA ASN A 281 -18.94 38.70 -11.96
C ASN A 281 -18.48 39.60 -13.13
N ASN A 282 -17.68 39.11 -14.08
CA ASN A 282 -17.12 39.93 -15.16
C ASN A 282 -17.41 39.40 -16.58
N PRO A 283 -18.69 39.31 -17.01
CA PRO A 283 -19.90 39.78 -16.31
C PRO A 283 -20.59 38.64 -15.53
N SER A 284 -21.56 38.97 -14.67
CA SER A 284 -22.45 37.96 -14.08
C SER A 284 -23.47 37.45 -15.11
N PRO A 285 -23.91 36.18 -15.02
CA PRO A 285 -24.90 35.62 -15.94
C PRO A 285 -26.29 36.24 -15.72
N VAL A 286 -26.95 36.68 -16.80
CA VAL A 286 -28.27 37.33 -16.77
C VAL A 286 -29.17 36.79 -17.90
N ASN A 287 -30.49 36.82 -17.70
CA ASN A 287 -31.50 36.41 -18.70
C ASN A 287 -31.30 34.99 -19.26
N GLY A 288 -30.89 34.05 -18.40
CA GLY A 288 -30.64 32.66 -18.78
C GLY A 288 -29.32 32.42 -19.52
N GLY A 289 -28.36 33.36 -19.43
CA GLY A 289 -27.00 33.15 -19.92
C GLY A 289 -26.26 32.07 -19.12
N LYS A 290 -25.20 31.52 -19.73
CA LYS A 290 -24.45 30.39 -19.18
C LYS A 290 -23.68 30.79 -17.91
N PRO A 291 -23.60 29.92 -16.89
CA PRO A 291 -22.74 30.17 -15.74
C PRO A 291 -21.25 30.07 -16.11
N CYS A 292 -20.38 30.62 -15.27
CA CYS A 292 -18.94 30.47 -15.44
C CYS A 292 -18.51 29.01 -15.24
N GLU A 293 -17.72 28.46 -16.16
CA GLU A 293 -17.16 27.11 -16.06
C GLU A 293 -15.78 27.14 -15.37
N GLY A 294 -15.57 26.27 -14.38
CA GLY A 294 -14.30 26.12 -13.64
C GLY A 294 -14.42 26.37 -12.14
N GLU A 295 -13.28 26.34 -11.45
CA GLU A 295 -13.24 26.45 -9.99
C GLU A 295 -13.35 27.89 -9.50
N ARG A 296 -14.06 28.11 -8.39
CA ARG A 296 -14.19 29.42 -7.72
C ARG A 296 -13.02 29.71 -6.79
N GLU A 297 -12.48 28.66 -6.17
CA GLU A 297 -11.43 28.72 -5.16
C GLU A 297 -10.30 27.80 -5.59
N GLU A 298 -9.07 28.23 -5.32
CA GLU A 298 -7.87 27.45 -5.56
C GLU A 298 -7.02 27.45 -4.31
N GLU A 299 -6.47 26.28 -3.97
CA GLU A 299 -5.63 26.06 -2.81
C GLU A 299 -4.30 25.43 -3.25
N GLU A 300 -3.19 25.95 -2.71
CA GLU A 300 -1.86 25.39 -2.92
C GLU A 300 -1.08 25.22 -1.62
N ASP A 301 -0.14 24.28 -1.61
CA ASP A 301 0.81 24.12 -0.52
C ASP A 301 1.79 25.31 -0.48
N CYS A 302 2.01 25.84 0.72
CA CYS A 302 2.95 26.91 0.99
C CYS A 302 3.88 26.54 2.15
N TYR A 303 4.88 27.37 2.40
CA TYR A 303 5.91 27.10 3.38
C TYR A 303 6.24 28.39 4.10
N VAL A 304 6.29 28.33 5.43
CA VAL A 304 6.68 29.46 6.28
C VAL A 304 8.15 29.28 6.65
N SER A 305 8.95 30.33 6.46
CA SER A 305 10.34 30.32 6.93
C SER A 305 10.35 30.62 8.43
N LEU A 306 10.66 29.61 9.24
CA LEU A 306 10.76 29.75 10.71
C LEU A 306 12.15 30.25 11.16
N PHE A 307 13.16 30.15 10.30
CA PHE A 307 14.51 30.62 10.59
C PHE A 307 14.68 32.06 10.10
N THR A 308 14.96 32.97 11.03
CA THR A 308 15.41 34.33 10.71
C THR A 308 16.93 34.34 10.54
N ASP A 309 17.41 35.09 9.54
CA ASP A 309 18.79 35.59 9.40
C ASP A 309 19.90 34.67 8.83
N ARG A 310 19.67 34.00 7.68
CA ARG A 310 20.78 33.59 6.78
C ARG A 310 20.55 33.82 5.27
N GLY A 311 19.54 34.62 4.89
CA GLY A 311 19.19 34.86 3.48
C GLY A 311 18.47 33.66 2.83
N ALA A 312 18.16 33.76 1.53
CA ALA A 312 17.50 32.68 0.80
C ALA A 312 18.41 31.44 0.66
N PRO A 313 17.91 30.22 0.95
CA PRO A 313 18.74 29.00 0.86
C PRO A 313 19.13 28.70 -0.59
N CYS A 314 20.39 28.33 -0.80
CA CYS A 314 20.88 27.82 -2.08
C CYS A 314 20.83 26.29 -2.08
N ILE A 315 19.88 25.69 -2.79
CA ILE A 315 19.70 24.23 -2.86
C ILE A 315 19.93 23.78 -4.30
N ASN A 316 20.78 22.78 -4.50
CA ASN A 316 21.08 22.18 -5.81
C ASN A 316 20.29 20.86 -6.02
N ASP A 317 20.26 20.36 -7.26
CA ASP A 317 19.50 19.15 -7.62
C ASP A 317 20.04 17.85 -6.98
N ASP A 318 21.29 17.84 -6.49
CA ASP A 318 22.01 16.62 -6.08
C ASP A 318 22.36 16.50 -4.58
N GLU A 319 21.69 17.26 -3.69
CA GLU A 319 22.01 17.24 -2.25
C GLU A 319 21.51 15.99 -1.50
N ALA A 320 20.79 15.08 -2.14
CA ALA A 320 20.26 13.87 -1.51
C ALA A 320 21.00 12.61 -2.00
N ARG A 321 22.13 12.28 -1.37
CA ARG A 321 22.72 10.94 -1.44
C ARG A 321 22.47 10.25 -0.09
N ARG A 322 22.00 9.00 -0.11
CA ARG A 322 22.01 8.18 1.12
C ARG A 322 23.46 8.06 1.57
N GLU A 323 23.75 8.27 2.85
CA GLU A 323 25.11 8.16 3.40
C GLU A 323 25.77 6.82 3.05
N GLU A 324 24.98 5.72 2.99
CA GLU A 324 25.43 4.38 2.58
C GLU A 324 26.03 4.32 1.16
N ASN A 325 25.65 5.22 0.25
CA ASN A 325 26.10 5.26 -1.14
C ASN A 325 27.31 6.18 -1.35
N VAL A 326 27.81 6.83 -0.29
CA VAL A 326 29.03 7.61 -0.34
C VAL A 326 30.19 6.65 -0.10
N LEU A 327 30.85 6.21 -1.17
CA LEU A 327 32.14 5.53 -1.09
C LEU A 327 33.17 6.53 -0.56
N ILE A 328 33.34 6.56 0.76
CA ILE A 328 34.49 7.23 1.39
C ILE A 328 35.69 6.38 0.99
N GLY A 329 36.50 6.86 0.05
CA GLY A 329 37.76 6.20 -0.31
C GLY A 329 38.64 6.01 0.93
N GLU A 330 39.57 5.04 0.88
CA GLU A 330 40.51 4.83 1.99
C GLU A 330 41.18 6.16 2.37
N PRO A 331 41.17 6.53 3.66
CA PRO A 331 41.66 7.83 4.08
C PRO A 331 43.17 7.95 3.82
N GLU A 332 43.59 9.04 3.17
CA GLU A 332 45.02 9.34 2.97
C GLU A 332 45.79 9.49 4.32
N SER A 333 45.07 9.80 5.42
CA SER A 333 45.60 9.86 6.78
C SER A 333 44.50 9.67 7.85
N GLY A 334 44.83 9.13 9.01
CA GLY A 334 43.88 8.80 10.09
C GLY A 334 43.39 7.35 10.03
N CYS A 335 42.45 7.01 10.91
CA CYS A 335 41.93 5.64 11.05
C CYS A 335 40.47 5.55 10.65
N SER A 336 40.10 4.46 9.99
CA SER A 336 38.71 4.07 9.77
C SER A 336 38.03 3.70 11.09
N ARG A 337 36.70 3.64 11.09
CA ARG A 337 35.91 3.18 12.24
C ARG A 337 36.45 1.84 12.79
N PRO A 338 36.79 1.73 14.09
CA PRO A 338 37.19 0.47 14.69
C PRO A 338 36.01 -0.47 14.89
N ASP A 339 36.29 -1.77 14.92
CA ASP A 339 35.30 -2.77 15.30
C ASP A 339 35.12 -2.75 16.83
N PRO A 340 33.90 -2.51 17.35
CA PRO A 340 33.64 -2.58 18.77
C PRO A 340 33.69 -4.05 19.27
N PRO A 341 33.99 -4.28 20.56
CA PRO A 341 33.91 -5.61 21.14
C PRO A 341 32.48 -6.16 21.10
N GLU A 342 32.31 -7.48 21.24
CA GLU A 342 30.98 -8.10 21.28
C GLU A 342 30.14 -7.48 22.41
N TYR A 343 28.88 -7.11 22.12
CA TYR A 343 28.00 -6.36 23.04
C TYR A 343 28.50 -4.95 23.40
N GLY A 344 29.49 -4.41 22.67
CA GLY A 344 29.98 -3.04 22.77
C GLY A 344 29.55 -2.16 21.59
N PHE A 345 29.61 -0.84 21.79
CA PHE A 345 29.40 0.16 20.76
C PHE A 345 30.29 1.38 21.01
N ILE A 346 30.52 2.18 19.96
CA ILE A 346 31.33 3.40 20.02
C ILE A 346 30.40 4.59 20.26
N ARG A 347 30.70 5.42 21.27
CA ARG A 347 29.86 6.58 21.61
C ARG A 347 30.00 7.76 20.65
N ASN A 348 31.21 8.01 20.18
CA ASN A 348 31.56 9.13 19.31
C ASN A 348 31.77 8.65 17.86
N GLU A 349 30.77 7.97 17.30
CA GLU A 349 30.85 7.35 15.99
C GLU A 349 31.11 8.36 14.85
N LYS A 350 32.16 8.11 14.08
CA LYS A 350 32.56 8.81 12.86
C LYS A 350 33.01 7.80 11.82
N ASN A 351 32.97 8.19 10.56
CA ASN A 351 33.51 7.39 9.46
C ASN A 351 35.05 7.38 9.44
N GLN A 352 35.67 8.47 9.89
CA GLN A 352 37.12 8.65 9.93
C GLN A 352 37.52 9.43 11.19
N TYR A 353 38.64 9.03 11.79
CA TYR A 353 39.21 9.64 12.99
C TYR A 353 40.62 10.15 12.71
N ALA A 354 40.96 11.31 13.27
CA ALA A 354 42.28 11.89 13.12
C ALA A 354 43.33 11.09 13.93
N VAL A 355 44.60 11.15 13.51
CA VAL A 355 45.70 10.52 14.26
C VAL A 355 45.79 11.14 15.66
N GLY A 356 45.81 10.29 16.69
CA GLY A 356 45.77 10.68 18.10
C GLY A 356 44.36 10.90 18.67
N GLU A 357 43.31 10.85 17.85
CA GLU A 357 41.92 10.90 18.32
C GLU A 357 41.54 9.60 19.04
N GLU A 358 40.70 9.71 20.08
CA GLU A 358 40.27 8.59 20.91
C GLU A 358 38.78 8.30 20.74
N VAL A 359 38.43 7.02 20.74
CA VAL A 359 37.03 6.55 20.75
C VAL A 359 36.70 5.90 22.08
N GLU A 360 35.53 6.21 22.61
CA GLU A 360 35.02 5.62 23.86
C GLU A 360 34.16 4.39 23.55
N ILE A 361 34.55 3.25 24.09
CA ILE A 361 33.79 2.00 24.07
C ILE A 361 32.78 2.04 25.23
N ALA A 362 31.51 1.78 24.91
CA ALA A 362 30.47 1.56 25.87
C ALA A 362 29.77 0.22 25.62
N CYS A 363 29.27 -0.41 26.67
CA CYS A 363 28.56 -1.68 26.54
C CYS A 363 27.05 -1.47 26.41
N VAL A 364 26.39 -2.37 25.69
CA VAL A 364 24.93 -2.43 25.64
C VAL A 364 24.35 -2.74 27.01
N SER A 365 23.05 -2.44 27.17
CA SER A 365 22.33 -2.65 28.43
C SER A 365 22.52 -4.07 28.98
N GLY A 366 22.79 -4.17 30.29
CA GLY A 366 23.02 -5.43 31.00
C GLY A 366 24.43 -6.01 30.91
N HIS A 367 25.35 -5.32 30.24
CA HIS A 367 26.77 -5.65 30.19
C HIS A 367 27.60 -4.55 30.86
N SER A 368 28.66 -4.95 31.54
CA SER A 368 29.64 -4.05 32.15
C SER A 368 30.96 -4.12 31.41
N LEU A 369 31.56 -2.96 31.16
CA LEU A 369 32.88 -2.87 30.54
C LEU A 369 33.96 -3.33 31.52
N ILE A 370 34.81 -4.23 31.06
CA ILE A 370 36.02 -4.67 31.77
C ILE A 370 37.22 -4.31 30.90
N GLY A 371 38.16 -3.54 31.46
CA GLY A 371 39.36 -3.10 30.76
C GLY A 371 39.40 -1.59 30.53
N TYR A 372 40.22 -1.14 29.57
CA TYR A 372 40.41 0.29 29.27
C TYR A 372 39.45 0.75 28.18
N GLN A 373 38.67 1.78 28.46
CA GLN A 373 37.51 2.17 27.65
C GLN A 373 37.82 3.01 26.41
N TYR A 374 39.09 3.32 26.13
CA TYR A 374 39.46 4.16 25.00
C TYR A 374 40.39 3.46 24.02
N LEU A 375 40.08 3.55 22.73
CA LEU A 375 41.02 3.20 21.65
C LEU A 375 41.53 4.50 21.02
N ARG A 376 42.84 4.60 20.77
CA ARG A 376 43.46 5.76 20.12
C ARG A 376 43.91 5.40 18.71
N CYS A 377 43.63 6.29 17.75
CA CYS A 377 44.10 6.15 16.37
C CYS A 377 45.61 6.42 16.28
N LEU A 378 46.35 5.49 15.70
CA LEU A 378 47.81 5.55 15.52
C LEU A 378 48.18 6.10 14.12
N PRO A 379 49.40 6.64 13.95
CA PRO A 379 49.86 7.16 12.65
C PRO A 379 49.93 6.12 11.54
N ASP A 380 49.99 4.84 11.88
CA ASP A 380 49.99 3.69 10.96
C ASP A 380 48.58 3.25 10.53
N GLN A 381 47.56 4.07 10.82
CA GLN A 381 46.14 3.82 10.54
C GLN A 381 45.54 2.65 11.32
N THR A 382 46.22 2.19 12.38
CA THR A 382 45.70 1.16 13.29
C THR A 382 45.18 1.77 14.60
N TRP A 383 44.43 0.98 15.36
CA TRP A 383 43.96 1.39 16.69
C TRP A 383 44.85 0.79 17.77
N THR A 384 45.03 1.50 18.88
CA THR A 384 45.74 0.95 20.05
C THR A 384 45.10 -0.35 20.51
N GLN A 385 45.88 -1.42 20.58
CA GLN A 385 45.43 -2.74 21.01
C GLN A 385 45.36 -2.80 22.54
N GLN A 386 44.21 -2.40 23.10
CA GLN A 386 43.92 -2.51 24.53
C GLN A 386 42.71 -3.42 24.76
N HIS A 387 42.76 -4.23 25.81
CA HIS A 387 41.73 -5.22 26.10
C HIS A 387 40.53 -4.53 26.76
N ALA A 388 39.42 -4.46 26.04
CA ALA A 388 38.13 -3.97 26.50
C ALA A 388 37.05 -4.99 26.12
N GLU A 389 36.40 -5.57 27.12
CA GLU A 389 35.36 -6.59 26.93
C GLU A 389 34.06 -6.17 27.63
N CYS A 390 32.93 -6.42 26.97
CA CYS A 390 31.62 -6.22 27.57
C CYS A 390 31.11 -7.55 28.12
N GLN A 391 31.28 -7.76 29.43
CA GLN A 391 30.80 -8.98 30.08
C GLN A 391 29.38 -8.78 30.62
N PRO A 392 28.51 -9.82 30.56
CA PRO A 392 27.21 -9.75 31.20
C PRO A 392 27.37 -9.39 32.68
N SER A 393 26.54 -8.48 33.18
CA SER A 393 26.48 -8.13 34.61
C SER A 393 25.17 -8.58 35.26
N VAL A 394 24.15 -8.88 34.45
CA VAL A 394 22.78 -9.26 34.85
C VAL A 394 22.17 -10.19 33.81
N CYS A 395 21.18 -11.00 34.20
CA CYS A 395 20.40 -11.77 33.23
C CYS A 395 19.42 -10.86 32.49
N LEU A 396 19.53 -10.81 31.15
CA LEU A 396 18.58 -10.09 30.31
C LEU A 396 17.31 -10.92 30.12
N ARG A 397 16.16 -10.23 30.03
CA ARG A 397 14.89 -10.89 29.68
C ARG A 397 15.01 -11.48 28.27
N PRO A 398 14.68 -12.77 28.08
CA PRO A 398 14.68 -13.38 26.74
C PRO A 398 13.55 -12.81 25.85
N PRO A 399 13.66 -12.97 24.52
CA PRO A 399 12.57 -12.67 23.60
C PRO A 399 11.42 -13.65 23.84
N ILE A 400 10.34 -13.15 24.44
CA ILE A 400 9.12 -13.92 24.77
C ILE A 400 7.96 -13.34 23.95
N SER A 401 7.05 -14.18 23.46
CA SER A 401 5.83 -13.74 22.77
C SER A 401 4.95 -12.86 23.69
N ASP A 402 4.30 -11.83 23.12
CA ASP A 402 3.35 -10.96 23.83
C ASP A 402 2.18 -11.71 24.48
N SER A 403 1.94 -12.96 24.09
CA SER A 403 0.92 -13.84 24.66
C SER A 403 1.24 -14.32 26.08
N VAL A 404 2.52 -14.27 26.50
CA VAL A 404 3.00 -14.76 27.79
C VAL A 404 3.18 -13.60 28.77
N THR A 405 2.56 -13.69 29.93
CA THR A 405 2.70 -12.73 31.02
C THR A 405 3.91 -13.10 31.89
N VAL A 406 4.79 -12.12 32.13
CA VAL A 406 6.03 -12.28 32.91
C VAL A 406 5.91 -11.59 34.27
N SER A 407 6.26 -12.30 35.36
CA SER A 407 6.25 -11.76 36.72
C SER A 407 7.51 -12.14 37.53
N PRO A 408 8.19 -11.19 38.20
CA PRO A 408 8.03 -9.74 38.11
C PRO A 408 8.50 -9.21 36.75
N PHE A 409 7.83 -8.20 36.20
CA PHE A 409 8.19 -7.60 34.91
C PHE A 409 9.43 -6.70 35.05
N LYS A 410 10.61 -7.22 34.73
CA LYS A 410 11.87 -6.45 34.67
C LYS A 410 12.60 -6.69 33.35
N GLN A 411 13.35 -5.70 32.87
CA GLN A 411 14.21 -5.87 31.69
C GLN A 411 15.53 -6.57 32.05
N GLN A 412 15.95 -6.45 33.31
CA GLN A 412 17.18 -6.99 33.86
C GLN A 412 16.88 -7.68 35.19
N TYR A 413 17.49 -8.85 35.41
CA TYR A 413 17.32 -9.64 36.63
C TYR A 413 18.69 -9.88 37.26
N ASN A 414 18.79 -9.62 38.57
CA ASN A 414 20.02 -9.87 39.32
C ASN A 414 20.19 -11.38 39.59
N ILE A 415 21.42 -11.81 39.86
CA ILE A 415 21.75 -13.19 40.23
C ILE A 415 20.85 -13.64 41.41
N GLY A 416 20.17 -14.78 41.25
CA GLY A 416 19.25 -15.35 42.22
C GLY A 416 17.80 -14.86 42.11
N GLU A 417 17.49 -13.85 41.29
CA GLU A 417 16.11 -13.45 41.00
C GLU A 417 15.41 -14.49 40.11
N ASN A 418 14.09 -14.65 40.28
CA ASN A 418 13.30 -15.57 39.48
C ASN A 418 12.25 -14.86 38.64
N MET A 419 12.02 -15.41 37.46
CA MET A 419 11.02 -14.99 36.48
C MET A 419 9.98 -16.10 36.34
N LYS A 420 8.72 -15.78 36.56
CA LYS A 420 7.58 -16.68 36.36
C LYS A 420 6.82 -16.28 35.09
N LEU A 421 6.46 -17.29 34.30
CA LEU A 421 5.72 -17.14 33.06
C LEU A 421 4.32 -17.72 33.24
N SER A 422 3.32 -16.99 32.77
CA SER A 422 1.90 -17.39 32.83
C SER A 422 1.17 -17.01 31.56
N CYS A 423 0.23 -17.85 31.11
CA CYS A 423 -0.64 -17.59 29.98
C CYS A 423 -2.06 -17.25 30.43
N GLN A 424 -2.88 -16.75 29.50
CA GLN A 424 -4.32 -16.57 29.74
C GLN A 424 -5.02 -17.92 29.97
N ALA A 425 -6.19 -17.90 30.61
CA ALA A 425 -6.96 -19.10 30.94
C ALA A 425 -7.23 -19.96 29.69
N GLY A 426 -6.95 -21.28 29.79
CA GLY A 426 -7.08 -22.23 28.68
C GLY A 426 -5.83 -22.42 27.82
N PHE A 427 -4.73 -21.74 28.17
CA PHE A 427 -3.43 -21.87 27.51
C PHE A 427 -2.32 -22.20 28.52
N VAL A 428 -1.34 -22.98 28.08
CA VAL A 428 -0.14 -23.36 28.86
C VAL A 428 1.11 -22.87 28.17
N VAL A 429 2.13 -22.51 28.95
CA VAL A 429 3.43 -22.04 28.43
C VAL A 429 4.17 -23.22 27.82
N THR A 430 4.70 -23.07 26.61
CA THR A 430 5.62 -24.03 26.00
C THR A 430 6.98 -23.95 26.70
N GLY A 431 7.26 -24.95 27.55
CA GLY A 431 8.49 -25.04 28.34
C GLY A 431 8.27 -24.83 29.84
N HIS A 432 9.31 -24.34 30.53
CA HIS A 432 9.28 -24.18 31.98
C HIS A 432 8.52 -22.90 32.37
N THR A 433 7.75 -22.97 33.46
CA THR A 433 6.97 -21.82 33.98
C THR A 433 7.75 -20.91 34.92
N LYS A 434 8.94 -21.35 35.36
CA LYS A 434 9.80 -20.60 36.28
C LYS A 434 11.27 -20.72 35.87
N TYR A 435 11.93 -19.59 35.74
CA TYR A 435 13.35 -19.46 35.45
C TYR A 435 14.04 -18.69 36.57
N ILE A 436 15.28 -19.05 36.88
CA ILE A 436 16.10 -18.38 37.90
C ILE A 436 17.39 -17.89 37.23
N CYS A 437 17.79 -16.65 37.50
CA CYS A 437 19.07 -16.12 37.04
C CYS A 437 20.21 -16.80 37.82
N GLY A 438 20.97 -17.64 37.12
CA GLY A 438 22.10 -18.40 37.65
C GLY A 438 23.30 -17.53 38.01
N LYS A 439 24.29 -18.12 38.70
CA LYS A 439 25.55 -17.44 39.05
C LYS A 439 26.45 -17.22 37.85
N ASP A 440 26.27 -18.03 36.82
CA ASP A 440 26.88 -17.95 35.49
C ASP A 440 26.16 -16.95 34.57
N LEU A 441 25.22 -16.17 35.10
CA LEU A 441 24.41 -15.19 34.37
C LEU A 441 23.60 -15.80 33.22
N SER A 442 23.31 -17.10 33.31
CA SER A 442 22.41 -17.82 32.44
C SER A 442 21.09 -18.13 33.15
N TRP A 443 20.03 -18.33 32.38
CA TRP A 443 18.74 -18.74 32.94
C TRP A 443 18.72 -20.24 33.22
N ILE A 444 18.28 -20.62 34.41
CA ILE A 444 18.16 -22.02 34.85
C ILE A 444 16.68 -22.33 35.09
N PRO A 445 16.09 -23.30 34.37
CA PRO A 445 16.67 -24.10 33.27
C PRO A 445 16.96 -23.27 32.00
N PRO A 446 17.83 -23.73 31.08
CA PRO A 446 18.15 -22.97 29.87
C PRO A 446 16.91 -22.73 29.01
N ILE A 447 16.80 -21.52 28.47
CA ILE A 447 15.65 -21.10 27.67
C ILE A 447 15.76 -21.71 26.26
N SER A 448 14.74 -22.46 25.85
CA SER A 448 14.56 -22.90 24.46
C SER A 448 14.01 -21.73 23.62
N SER A 449 14.41 -21.63 22.35
CA SER A 449 14.21 -20.47 21.47
C SER A 449 12.76 -20.13 21.10
N SER A 450 11.76 -20.76 21.72
CA SER A 450 10.35 -20.43 21.52
C SER A 450 9.53 -20.66 22.80
N ILE A 451 9.31 -19.59 23.56
CA ILE A 451 8.34 -19.57 24.67
C ILE A 451 7.06 -18.89 24.16
N THR A 452 5.99 -19.68 24.08
CA THR A 452 4.67 -19.30 23.56
C THR A 452 3.56 -19.87 24.44
N CYS A 453 2.32 -19.41 24.25
CA CYS A 453 1.14 -19.99 24.87
C CYS A 453 0.44 -20.95 23.90
N GLU A 454 0.36 -22.23 24.25
CA GLU A 454 -0.37 -23.25 23.49
C GLU A 454 -1.72 -23.59 24.16
N LYS A 455 -2.74 -23.90 23.36
CA LYS A 455 -4.06 -24.29 23.89
C LYS A 455 -3.96 -25.63 24.60
N ASP A 456 -4.51 -25.70 25.80
CA ASP A 456 -4.60 -26.94 26.56
C ASP A 456 -5.61 -27.89 25.86
N VAL A 457 -5.10 -28.86 25.10
CA VAL A 457 -5.94 -29.81 24.33
C VAL A 457 -6.63 -30.83 25.24
N LEU A 458 -6.24 -30.96 26.51
CA LEU A 458 -6.88 -31.88 27.45
C LEU A 458 -8.28 -31.42 27.88
N SER A 459 -8.65 -30.15 27.72
CA SER A 459 -9.97 -29.66 28.14
C SER A 459 -11.09 -29.89 27.11
N LYS A 460 -10.80 -30.36 25.89
CA LYS A 460 -11.81 -30.69 24.86
C LYS A 460 -12.19 -32.17 24.75
N VAL A 461 -11.48 -33.08 25.43
CA VAL A 461 -11.77 -34.53 25.40
C VAL A 461 -12.86 -34.93 26.41
N ARG A 462 -13.24 -34.05 27.35
CA ARG A 462 -14.32 -34.31 28.33
C ARG A 462 -15.72 -33.87 27.89
N GLY A 463 -15.88 -33.43 26.64
CA GLY A 463 -17.16 -32.92 26.15
C GLY A 463 -17.88 -33.90 25.22
N VAL A 464 -18.99 -34.48 25.71
CA VAL A 464 -20.10 -35.13 24.99
C VAL A 464 -20.01 -36.64 24.69
N CYS A 465 -18.85 -37.25 24.46
CA CYS A 465 -18.75 -38.70 24.21
C CYS A 465 -17.99 -39.45 25.32
N ASN A 466 -18.26 -40.75 25.50
CA ASN A 466 -17.60 -41.59 26.50
C ASN A 466 -16.10 -41.82 26.14
N PRO A 467 -15.24 -42.14 27.13
CA PRO A 467 -13.84 -42.47 26.87
C PRO A 467 -13.69 -43.58 25.79
N GLY A 468 -12.82 -43.37 24.81
CA GLY A 468 -12.65 -44.28 23.66
C GLY A 468 -13.56 -44.01 22.46
N GLN A 469 -14.41 -42.98 22.52
CA GLN A 469 -15.29 -42.56 21.43
C GLN A 469 -14.92 -41.18 20.90
N LYS A 470 -14.91 -41.02 19.57
CA LYS A 470 -14.82 -39.74 18.89
C LYS A 470 -16.19 -39.30 18.37
N GLN A 471 -16.40 -38.00 18.34
CA GLN A 471 -17.59 -37.42 17.76
C GLN A 471 -17.44 -37.31 16.24
N VAL A 472 -18.30 -37.98 15.48
CA VAL A 472 -18.38 -37.85 14.03
C VAL A 472 -19.79 -37.33 13.69
N GLY A 473 -19.87 -36.03 13.40
CA GLY A 473 -21.16 -35.33 13.29
C GLY A 473 -21.85 -35.15 14.64
N SER A 474 -23.09 -35.67 14.78
CA SER A 474 -23.87 -35.65 16.03
C SER A 474 -23.93 -36.99 16.75
N GLN A 475 -23.13 -37.98 16.34
CA GLN A 475 -23.08 -39.32 16.95
C GLN A 475 -21.66 -39.62 17.46
N CYS A 476 -21.61 -40.32 18.60
CA CYS A 476 -20.37 -40.83 19.18
C CYS A 476 -20.06 -42.20 18.57
N VAL A 477 -18.87 -42.36 18.01
CA VAL A 477 -18.38 -43.57 17.34
C VAL A 477 -17.05 -43.98 17.97
N CYS A 478 -16.75 -45.28 18.06
CA CYS A 478 -15.48 -45.75 18.63
C CYS A 478 -14.27 -45.21 17.83
N MET A 479 -13.21 -44.85 18.55
CA MET A 479 -11.93 -44.47 17.97
C MET A 479 -11.21 -45.68 17.37
N SER A 480 -10.36 -45.47 16.36
CA SER A 480 -9.39 -46.45 15.88
C SER A 480 -8.11 -46.36 16.73
N PRO A 481 -7.62 -47.47 17.33
CA PRO A 481 -6.42 -47.48 18.16
C PRO A 481 -5.14 -47.03 17.45
N GLU A 482 -5.03 -47.29 16.14
CA GLU A 482 -3.83 -46.96 15.35
C GLU A 482 -3.89 -45.55 14.75
N GLU A 483 -5.07 -45.11 14.30
CA GLU A 483 -5.22 -43.86 13.56
C GLU A 483 -5.52 -42.65 14.47
N ASP A 484 -6.32 -42.84 15.54
CA ASP A 484 -6.80 -41.74 16.36
C ASP A 484 -5.97 -41.51 17.64
N CYS A 485 -5.20 -42.50 18.09
CA CYS A 485 -4.44 -42.44 19.35
C CYS A 485 -2.94 -42.10 19.16
N GLY A 486 -2.62 -41.16 18.27
CA GLY A 486 -1.23 -40.77 17.94
C GLY A 486 -0.55 -39.78 18.89
N HIS A 487 -1.24 -39.26 19.91
CA HIS A 487 -0.70 -38.31 20.89
C HIS A 487 -0.51 -38.95 22.27
N TYR A 488 0.42 -38.40 23.08
CA TYR A 488 0.70 -38.88 24.44
C TYR A 488 -0.59 -39.03 25.25
N SER A 489 -0.89 -40.27 25.63
CA SER A 489 -1.93 -40.61 26.59
C SER A 489 -1.26 -41.26 27.80
N GLU A 490 -1.89 -41.15 28.98
CA GLU A 490 -1.34 -41.72 30.20
C GLU A 490 -1.22 -43.24 30.07
N ASP A 491 -0.12 -43.82 30.54
CA ASP A 491 0.06 -45.26 30.62
C ASP A 491 -0.84 -45.86 31.70
N ILE A 492 -1.48 -46.99 31.38
CA ILE A 492 -2.29 -47.76 32.33
C ILE A 492 -1.85 -49.22 32.33
N CYS A 493 -2.09 -49.91 33.44
CA CYS A 493 -1.77 -51.32 33.59
C CYS A 493 -3.03 -52.16 33.39
N VAL A 494 -2.99 -53.11 32.45
CA VAL A 494 -4.11 -54.00 32.10
C VAL A 494 -3.70 -55.47 32.18
N LEU A 495 -4.61 -56.34 32.62
CA LEU A 495 -4.45 -57.79 32.62
C LEU A 495 -5.01 -58.37 31.33
N HIS A 496 -4.19 -59.11 30.59
CA HIS A 496 -4.66 -59.86 29.43
C HIS A 496 -5.22 -61.22 29.87
N ALA A 497 -6.53 -61.44 29.68
CA ALA A 497 -7.27 -62.58 30.23
C ALA A 497 -6.77 -63.95 29.74
N ILE A 498 -6.17 -64.02 28.54
CA ILE A 498 -5.71 -65.28 27.93
C ILE A 498 -4.29 -65.63 28.37
N SER A 499 -3.41 -64.63 28.48
CA SER A 499 -2.01 -64.87 28.88
C SER A 499 -1.80 -64.77 30.40
N GLU A 500 -2.82 -64.33 31.16
CA GLU A 500 -2.76 -64.07 32.61
C GLU A 500 -1.58 -63.15 33.01
N GLN A 501 -1.12 -62.28 32.08
CA GLN A 501 -0.01 -61.34 32.29
C GLN A 501 -0.51 -59.89 32.29
N ASN A 502 0.14 -59.05 33.09
CA ASN A 502 -0.10 -57.62 33.06
C ASN A 502 0.75 -56.95 31.96
N VAL A 503 0.15 -55.98 31.27
CA VAL A 503 0.77 -55.27 30.16
C VAL A 503 0.51 -53.79 30.35
N THR A 504 1.55 -52.97 30.21
CA THR A 504 1.41 -51.52 30.19
C THR A 504 0.90 -51.10 28.81
N LYS A 505 -0.21 -50.36 28.78
CA LYS A 505 -0.86 -49.92 27.56
C LYS A 505 -1.25 -48.44 27.64
N PRO A 506 -1.15 -47.67 26.55
CA PRO A 506 -1.66 -46.30 26.53
C PRO A 506 -3.17 -46.28 26.75
N SER A 507 -3.64 -45.39 27.62
CA SER A 507 -5.06 -45.27 27.99
C SER A 507 -5.99 -45.01 26.81
N CYS A 508 -5.55 -44.25 25.79
CA CYS A 508 -6.35 -44.00 24.58
C CYS A 508 -6.61 -45.30 23.81
N GLN A 509 -5.57 -46.09 23.58
CA GLN A 509 -5.66 -47.35 22.84
C GLN A 509 -6.56 -48.34 23.56
N TYR A 510 -6.39 -48.48 24.88
CA TYR A 510 -7.24 -49.35 25.68
C TYR A 510 -8.72 -48.96 25.61
N SER A 511 -9.06 -47.67 25.77
CA SER A 511 -10.46 -47.25 25.69
C SER A 511 -11.07 -47.43 24.31
N ALA A 512 -10.28 -47.23 23.24
CA ALA A 512 -10.72 -47.48 21.86
C ALA A 512 -11.06 -48.96 21.62
N GLU A 513 -10.18 -49.88 22.05
CA GLU A 513 -10.40 -51.33 21.95
C GLU A 513 -11.58 -51.82 22.79
N MET A 514 -11.75 -51.29 24.00
CA MET A 514 -12.90 -51.60 24.84
C MET A 514 -14.22 -51.17 24.20
N CYS A 515 -14.23 -50.05 23.45
CA CYS A 515 -15.38 -49.61 22.68
C CYS A 515 -15.67 -50.54 21.49
N LEU A 516 -14.63 -51.05 20.82
CA LEU A 516 -14.74 -52.01 19.72
C LEU A 516 -15.17 -53.42 20.17
N GLY A 517 -15.20 -53.67 21.49
CA GLY A 517 -15.71 -54.90 22.08
C GLY A 517 -14.65 -55.98 22.34
N GLU A 518 -13.36 -55.64 22.34
CA GLU A 518 -12.30 -56.56 22.72
C GLU A 518 -12.27 -56.80 24.24
N GLN A 519 -12.93 -57.87 24.69
CA GLN A 519 -13.02 -58.23 26.12
C GLN A 519 -11.78 -58.97 26.67
N SER A 520 -10.67 -58.96 25.95
CA SER A 520 -9.44 -59.67 26.31
C SER A 520 -8.59 -58.93 27.36
N PHE A 521 -8.85 -57.65 27.61
CA PHE A 521 -8.08 -56.83 28.56
C PHE A 521 -8.94 -56.29 29.71
N HIS A 522 -8.46 -56.47 30.94
CA HIS A 522 -9.12 -55.98 32.15
C HIS A 522 -8.25 -54.93 32.85
N PHE A 523 -8.83 -53.81 33.24
CA PHE A 523 -8.11 -52.75 33.93
C PHE A 523 -7.60 -53.19 35.32
N LEU A 524 -6.37 -52.79 35.67
CA LEU A 524 -5.77 -53.00 36.99
C LEU A 524 -5.66 -51.69 37.76
N HIS A 525 -4.84 -50.76 37.28
CA HIS A 525 -4.64 -49.45 37.87
C HIS A 525 -4.09 -48.44 36.86
N ALA A 526 -4.18 -47.15 37.19
CA ALA A 526 -3.53 -46.09 36.42
C ALA A 526 -2.01 -46.11 36.64
N GLY A 527 -1.23 -45.81 35.60
CA GLY A 527 0.23 -45.90 35.60
C GLY A 527 0.77 -47.22 34.99
N PRO A 528 2.09 -47.30 34.74
CA PRO A 528 2.72 -48.48 34.15
C PRO A 528 2.70 -49.68 35.09
N CYS A 529 2.66 -50.90 34.52
CA CYS A 529 2.74 -52.11 35.30
C CYS A 529 4.10 -52.25 35.98
N HIS A 530 4.11 -52.46 37.29
CA HIS A 530 5.30 -52.78 38.07
C HIS A 530 5.34 -54.29 38.40
N GLY A 531 6.53 -54.90 38.35
CA GLY A 531 6.73 -56.35 38.45
C GLY A 531 6.31 -57.03 39.76
N ASP A 532 5.99 -56.27 40.82
CA ASP A 532 5.59 -56.77 42.14
C ASP A 532 4.07 -56.74 42.40
N SER A 533 3.26 -56.51 41.36
CA SER A 533 1.80 -56.46 41.52
C SER A 533 1.22 -57.87 41.75
N ASN A 534 0.60 -58.11 42.92
CA ASN A 534 -0.06 -59.39 43.20
C ASN A 534 -1.31 -59.55 42.31
N LEU A 535 -1.18 -60.29 41.21
CA LEU A 535 -2.21 -60.51 40.20
C LEU A 535 -3.27 -61.55 40.60
N GLU A 536 -3.12 -62.21 41.76
CA GLU A 536 -4.00 -63.30 42.19
C GLU A 536 -5.47 -62.86 42.25
N TRP A 537 -5.75 -61.73 42.89
CA TRP A 537 -7.11 -61.16 42.92
C TRP A 537 -7.60 -60.74 41.54
N ALA A 538 -6.75 -60.14 40.71
CA ALA A 538 -7.14 -59.69 39.38
C ALA A 538 -7.56 -60.87 38.48
N ILE A 539 -6.82 -61.97 38.52
CA ILE A 539 -7.13 -63.21 37.79
C ILE A 539 -8.40 -63.87 38.36
N GLU A 540 -8.61 -63.83 39.68
CA GLU A 540 -9.86 -64.32 40.26
C GLU A 540 -11.06 -63.45 39.89
N ARG A 541 -10.89 -62.11 39.87
CA ARG A 541 -11.90 -61.13 39.47
C ARG A 541 -12.34 -61.36 38.03
N THR A 542 -11.42 -61.64 37.10
CA THR A 542 -11.77 -61.97 35.71
C THR A 542 -12.54 -63.28 35.61
N LYS A 543 -12.14 -64.33 36.35
CA LYS A 543 -12.86 -65.62 36.38
C LYS A 543 -14.29 -65.44 36.90
N LEU A 544 -14.48 -64.65 37.96
CA LEU A 544 -15.80 -64.34 38.52
C LEU A 544 -16.66 -63.50 37.56
N SER A 545 -16.03 -62.60 36.78
CA SER A 545 -16.72 -61.69 35.83
C SER A 545 -17.48 -62.39 34.71
N THR A 546 -17.05 -63.61 34.36
CA THR A 546 -17.68 -64.40 33.29
C THR A 546 -19.15 -64.73 33.58
N ARG A 547 -19.49 -64.91 34.86
CA ARG A 547 -20.85 -65.23 35.32
C ARG A 547 -21.61 -64.01 35.88
N SER A 548 -21.03 -62.81 35.77
CA SER A 548 -21.67 -61.57 36.21
C SER A 548 -22.75 -61.14 35.23
N LEU A 549 -23.95 -60.86 35.74
CA LEU A 549 -25.11 -60.38 34.99
C LEU A 549 -25.05 -58.85 34.76
N LYS A 550 -24.47 -58.10 35.70
CA LYS A 550 -24.18 -56.67 35.62
C LYS A 550 -22.72 -56.46 35.19
N LYS A 551 -22.51 -55.63 34.17
CA LYS A 551 -21.20 -55.13 33.73
C LYS A 551 -21.35 -53.65 33.40
N VAL A 552 -21.00 -52.77 34.33
CA VAL A 552 -21.21 -51.32 34.21
C VAL A 552 -19.85 -50.62 34.08
N PRO A 553 -19.65 -49.77 33.05
CA PRO A 553 -18.40 -49.03 32.90
C PRO A 553 -18.24 -47.97 33.99
N CYS A 554 -17.03 -47.88 34.56
CA CYS A 554 -16.66 -46.99 35.66
C CYS A 554 -15.25 -46.43 35.41
N GLY A 555 -15.15 -45.28 34.75
CA GLY A 555 -13.85 -44.76 34.29
C GLY A 555 -13.21 -45.71 33.27
N TYR A 556 -12.00 -46.21 33.59
CA TYR A 556 -11.32 -47.24 32.81
C TYR A 556 -11.71 -48.67 33.22
N ASP A 557 -12.39 -48.86 34.35
CA ASP A 557 -12.74 -50.17 34.91
C ASP A 557 -14.19 -50.57 34.58
N THR A 558 -14.52 -51.85 34.75
CA THR A 558 -15.89 -52.38 34.60
C THR A 558 -16.33 -53.01 35.91
N CYS A 559 -17.38 -52.46 36.51
CA CYS A 559 -17.93 -52.97 37.77
C CYS A 559 -18.92 -54.10 37.53
N TYR A 560 -18.80 -55.16 38.33
CA TYR A 560 -19.60 -56.38 38.26
C TYR A 560 -20.73 -56.40 39.30
N ASP A 561 -21.51 -57.49 39.38
CA ASP A 561 -22.66 -57.65 40.28
C ASP A 561 -22.35 -57.34 41.75
N TRP A 562 -21.10 -57.60 42.17
CA TRP A 562 -20.60 -57.43 43.53
C TRP A 562 -19.84 -56.11 43.75
N GLU A 563 -19.90 -55.17 42.80
CA GLU A 563 -19.18 -53.90 42.83
C GLU A 563 -20.12 -52.72 42.52
N ASP A 564 -19.74 -51.54 42.99
CA ASP A 564 -20.43 -50.28 42.70
C ASP A 564 -19.46 -49.17 42.29
N CYS A 565 -19.94 -48.25 41.46
CA CYS A 565 -19.18 -47.11 40.94
C CYS A 565 -19.78 -45.80 41.46
N PRO A 566 -19.20 -45.16 42.49
CA PRO A 566 -19.67 -43.87 42.98
C PRO A 566 -19.44 -42.77 41.93
N GLU A 567 -20.37 -41.81 41.77
CA GLU A 567 -20.26 -40.71 40.78
C GLU A 567 -18.99 -39.83 40.91
N THR A 568 -18.32 -39.90 42.07
CA THR A 568 -17.10 -39.12 42.35
C THR A 568 -15.80 -39.90 42.15
N GLN A 569 -15.88 -41.20 41.82
CA GLN A 569 -14.73 -42.10 41.70
C GLN A 569 -14.69 -42.78 40.33
N THR A 570 -13.48 -43.05 39.83
CA THR A 570 -13.23 -43.71 38.54
C THR A 570 -12.79 -45.16 38.69
N GLN A 571 -13.04 -45.77 39.85
CA GLN A 571 -12.66 -47.15 40.19
C GLN A 571 -13.81 -47.84 40.91
N CYS A 572 -13.98 -49.14 40.63
CA CYS A 572 -14.99 -49.97 41.27
C CYS A 572 -14.69 -50.20 42.74
N THR A 573 -15.72 -50.10 43.58
CA THR A 573 -15.65 -50.41 45.01
C THR A 573 -16.43 -51.68 45.31
N CYS A 574 -15.88 -52.55 46.16
CA CYS A 574 -16.54 -53.80 46.54
C CYS A 574 -17.80 -53.54 47.36
N LEU A 575 -18.91 -54.18 46.99
CA LEU A 575 -20.10 -54.21 47.83
C LEU A 575 -19.85 -55.03 49.09
N MET A 576 -20.57 -54.68 50.16
CA MET A 576 -20.62 -55.49 51.36
C MET A 576 -21.52 -56.72 51.12
N PRO A 577 -21.20 -57.90 51.68
CA PRO A 577 -21.94 -59.15 51.40
C PRO A 577 -23.46 -59.08 51.64
N TYR A 578 -23.94 -58.22 52.54
CA TYR A 578 -25.37 -58.05 52.82
C TYR A 578 -26.11 -57.21 51.76
N GLN A 579 -25.39 -56.50 50.89
CA GLN A 579 -25.94 -55.69 49.79
C GLN A 579 -26.24 -56.55 48.55
N CYS A 580 -25.74 -57.79 48.51
CA CYS A 580 -26.04 -58.75 47.45
C CYS A 580 -27.45 -59.35 47.60
N PRO A 581 -28.16 -59.63 46.49
CA PRO A 581 -29.45 -60.32 46.52
C PRO A 581 -29.33 -61.73 47.11
N LYS A 582 -30.37 -62.16 47.83
CA LYS A 582 -30.41 -63.49 48.50
C LYS A 582 -30.89 -64.63 47.62
N GLU A 583 -31.64 -64.35 46.55
CA GLU A 583 -32.15 -65.36 45.62
C GLU A 583 -31.40 -65.26 44.29
N GLU A 584 -30.51 -66.22 44.06
CA GLU A 584 -29.71 -66.36 42.84
C GLU A 584 -29.65 -67.84 42.44
N SER A 585 -29.58 -68.11 41.14
CA SER A 585 -29.73 -69.45 40.54
C SER A 585 -28.54 -70.40 40.76
N HIS A 586 -27.42 -69.92 41.31
CA HIS A 586 -26.18 -70.70 41.45
C HIS A 586 -25.51 -70.48 42.82
N PRO A 587 -25.99 -71.13 43.88
CA PRO A 587 -25.40 -71.01 45.21
C PRO A 587 -24.03 -71.70 45.29
N HIS A 588 -23.16 -71.18 46.16
CA HIS A 588 -21.83 -71.73 46.46
C HIS A 588 -21.74 -72.13 47.93
N CYS A 589 -21.16 -73.31 48.19
CA CYS A 589 -20.83 -73.73 49.55
C CYS A 589 -19.43 -73.26 49.91
N ILE A 590 -19.34 -72.39 50.92
CA ILE A 590 -18.07 -71.84 51.40
C ILE A 590 -17.80 -72.26 52.84
N GLN A 591 -16.52 -72.37 53.18
CA GLN A 591 -16.03 -72.50 54.54
C GLN A 591 -15.18 -71.28 54.91
N MET A 592 -15.56 -70.60 55.98
CA MET A 592 -14.81 -69.45 56.49
C MET A 592 -13.53 -69.94 57.17
N GLU A 593 -12.35 -69.44 56.78
CA GLU A 593 -11.08 -69.89 57.39
C GLU A 593 -10.96 -69.49 58.86
N SER A 594 -11.55 -68.36 59.24
CA SER A 594 -11.50 -67.83 60.61
C SER A 594 -12.37 -68.57 61.62
N THR A 595 -13.43 -69.25 61.19
CA THR A 595 -14.42 -69.90 62.09
C THR A 595 -14.70 -71.36 61.76
N GLY A 596 -14.23 -71.86 60.62
CA GLY A 596 -14.48 -73.22 60.14
C GLY A 596 -15.93 -73.52 59.75
N ARG A 597 -16.86 -72.56 59.88
CA ARG A 597 -18.29 -72.73 59.59
C ARG A 597 -18.56 -72.80 58.10
N ARG A 598 -19.44 -73.72 57.70
CA ARG A 598 -19.94 -73.87 56.31
C ARG A 598 -21.20 -73.05 56.11
N ARG A 599 -21.29 -72.33 54.99
CA ARG A 599 -22.47 -71.55 54.60
C ARG A 599 -22.69 -71.60 53.10
N THR A 600 -23.95 -71.62 52.72
CA THR A 600 -24.37 -71.39 51.33
C THR A 600 -24.47 -69.88 51.09
N VAL A 601 -23.82 -69.39 50.04
CA VAL A 601 -23.82 -67.97 49.63
C VAL A 601 -24.14 -67.84 48.14
N SER A 602 -24.71 -66.70 47.73
CA SER A 602 -24.94 -66.39 46.32
C SER A 602 -23.63 -66.05 45.59
N HIS A 603 -23.63 -66.01 44.25
CA HIS A 603 -22.44 -65.70 43.45
C HIS A 603 -21.98 -64.27 43.71
N CYS A 604 -22.91 -63.32 43.76
CA CYS A 604 -22.63 -61.95 44.19
C CYS A 604 -21.98 -61.92 45.59
N MET A 605 -22.53 -62.66 46.54
CA MET A 605 -22.04 -62.64 47.93
C MET A 605 -20.65 -63.29 48.06
N LEU A 606 -20.39 -64.37 47.33
CA LEU A 606 -19.07 -64.99 47.23
C LEU A 606 -18.03 -64.01 46.67
N ALA A 607 -18.36 -63.35 45.56
CA ALA A 607 -17.46 -62.42 44.89
C ALA A 607 -17.22 -61.14 45.72
N ALA A 608 -18.26 -60.62 46.38
CA ALA A 608 -18.16 -59.51 47.34
C ALA A 608 -17.23 -59.84 48.52
N MET A 609 -17.35 -61.06 49.08
CA MET A 609 -16.48 -61.50 50.17
C MET A 609 -15.01 -61.60 49.72
N LYS A 610 -14.75 -62.14 48.52
CA LYS A 610 -13.38 -62.20 47.98
C LYS A 610 -12.82 -60.81 47.65
N CYS A 611 -13.65 -59.92 47.10
CA CYS A 611 -13.29 -58.53 46.80
C CYS A 611 -12.88 -57.76 48.07
N ALA A 612 -13.59 -57.99 49.18
CA ALA A 612 -13.26 -57.42 50.48
C ALA A 612 -12.05 -58.08 51.18
N GLY A 613 -11.38 -59.05 50.54
CA GLY A 613 -10.21 -59.75 51.10
C GLY A 613 -10.53 -60.74 52.22
N ILE A 614 -11.79 -61.20 52.32
CA ILE A 614 -12.20 -62.16 53.35
C ILE A 614 -11.69 -63.56 52.98
N LYS A 615 -10.88 -64.14 53.87
CA LYS A 615 -10.31 -65.49 53.69
C LYS A 615 -11.37 -66.59 53.85
N LEU A 616 -11.67 -67.26 52.75
CA LEU A 616 -12.67 -68.32 52.65
C LEU A 616 -12.23 -69.37 51.63
N LYS A 617 -12.69 -70.60 51.83
CA LYS A 617 -12.48 -71.72 50.89
C LYS A 617 -13.80 -72.13 50.26
N VAL A 618 -13.85 -72.12 48.93
CA VAL A 618 -15.00 -72.66 48.18
C VAL A 618 -14.87 -74.19 48.18
N LEU A 619 -15.85 -74.88 48.74
CA LEU A 619 -15.85 -76.34 48.85
C LEU A 619 -16.45 -76.98 47.59
N GLU A 620 -17.61 -76.48 47.17
CA GLU A 620 -18.39 -77.05 46.06
C GLU A 620 -19.34 -76.01 45.45
N GLN A 621 -19.66 -76.19 44.16
CA GLN A 621 -20.66 -75.39 43.45
C GLN A 621 -22.05 -76.01 43.72
N GLY A 622 -22.83 -75.39 44.61
CA GLY A 622 -24.10 -75.89 45.12
C GLY A 622 -24.37 -75.48 46.57
N ASN A 623 -25.49 -75.93 47.13
CA ASN A 623 -25.81 -75.74 48.54
C ASN A 623 -24.87 -76.58 49.43
N CYS A 624 -24.48 -76.07 50.59
CA CYS A 624 -23.77 -76.90 51.57
C CYS A 624 -24.68 -78.05 52.03
N LEU A 625 -24.18 -79.28 51.92
CA LEU A 625 -24.79 -80.43 52.59
C LEU A 625 -24.68 -80.22 54.11
N ALA A 626 -25.80 -80.45 54.83
CA ALA A 626 -25.95 -80.17 56.26
C ALA A 626 -24.94 -80.92 57.14
#